data_AF-A0A953ITK0-F1
#
_entry.id   AF-A0A953ITK0-F1
#
_cell.length_a   1.000
_cell.length_b   1.000
_cell.length_c   1.000
_cell.angle_alpha   90.00
_cell.angle_beta   90.00
_cell.angle_gamma   90.00
#
_symmetry.space_group_name_H-M   'P 1'
#
loop_
_entity.id
_entity.type
_entity.pdbx_description
1 polymer ?
#
loop_
_entity_poly.entity_id
_entity_poly.type
_entity_poly.pdbx_seq_one_letter_code
_entity_poly.pdbx_strand_id
1 'polypeptide(L)'
;MRGSDGNFPGWAVVQYESKAAPAEVIAAYAKRCEGLKAKVTGRKAPEQTDDKVGLHLDCGFKRYLTAGFYAERKSTSAVSEVSLRVWGME
;
A
#
# COMPACT_ATOMS: atom_id res chain seq x y z
N MET A 1 -0.95 19.52 1.91
CA MET A 1 0.27 19.08 1.23
C MET A 1 -0.08 18.79 -0.22
N ARG A 2 0.59 19.46 -1.17
CA ARG A 2 0.46 19.21 -2.61
C ARG A 2 1.18 17.88 -2.89
N GLY A 3 0.43 16.84 -3.22
CA GLY A 3 1.01 15.61 -3.77
C GLY A 3 1.64 15.94 -5.12
N SER A 4 2.87 15.48 -5.34
CA SER A 4 3.57 15.64 -6.60
C SER A 4 2.89 14.78 -7.67
N ASP A 5 2.10 15.40 -8.54
CA ASP A 5 1.52 14.76 -9.73
C ASP A 5 2.63 14.56 -10.77
N GLY A 6 3.23 13.35 -10.78
CA GLY A 6 4.08 12.87 -11.85
C GLY A 6 3.27 12.10 -12.90
N ASN A 7 3.36 12.54 -14.16
CA ASN A 7 2.73 11.93 -15.35
C ASN A 7 3.14 10.45 -15.55
N PHE A 8 2.17 9.60 -15.93
CA PHE A 8 2.35 8.18 -16.29
C PHE A 8 3.41 7.97 -17.42
N PRO A 9 4.18 6.86 -17.43
CA PRO A 9 3.68 5.50 -17.30
C PRO A 9 4.03 4.86 -15.94
N GLY A 10 3.04 4.87 -15.05
CA GLY A 10 2.84 3.80 -14.09
C GLY A 10 3.60 3.86 -12.76
N TRP A 11 3.77 5.01 -12.11
CA TRP A 11 4.05 5.00 -10.66
C TRP A 11 3.63 6.31 -9.99
N ALA A 12 2.36 6.41 -9.57
CA ALA A 12 2.00 7.40 -8.57
C ALA A 12 2.36 6.84 -7.19
N VAL A 13 3.29 7.48 -6.48
CA VAL A 13 3.65 7.12 -5.10
C VAL A 13 3.11 8.17 -4.15
N VAL A 14 2.19 7.77 -3.27
CA VAL A 14 1.68 8.65 -2.20
C VAL A 14 2.19 8.10 -0.88
N GLN A 15 2.86 8.95 -0.11
CA GLN A 15 3.35 8.63 1.22
C GLN A 15 2.64 9.48 2.27
N TYR A 16 2.18 8.86 3.35
CA TYR A 16 1.59 9.57 4.48
C TYR A 16 1.74 8.77 5.77
N GLU A 17 1.64 9.47 6.91
CA GLU A 17 1.68 8.86 8.23
C GLU A 17 0.27 8.57 8.75
N SER A 18 0.10 7.40 9.36
CA SER A 18 -1.16 6.93 9.92
C SER A 18 -0.99 6.51 11.38
N LYS A 19 -1.90 6.93 12.25
CA LYS A 19 -1.95 6.42 13.64
C LYS A 19 -2.45 4.96 13.72
N ALA A 20 -3.10 4.45 12.68
CA ALA A 20 -3.59 3.08 12.62
C ALA A 20 -2.44 2.08 12.42
N ALA A 21 -2.52 0.92 13.07
CA ALA A 21 -1.51 -0.12 12.94
C ALA A 21 -1.37 -0.60 11.48
N PRO A 22 -0.20 -1.07 11.04
CA PRO A 22 -0.01 -1.53 9.66
C PRO A 22 -1.06 -2.55 9.20
N ALA A 23 -1.49 -3.46 10.08
CA ALA A 23 -2.53 -4.44 9.79
C ALA A 23 -3.90 -3.81 9.52
N GLU A 24 -4.28 -2.76 10.26
CA GLU A 24 -5.54 -2.03 10.08
C GLU A 24 -5.52 -1.24 8.77
N VAL A 25 -4.40 -0.60 8.45
CA VAL A 25 -4.20 0.12 7.18
C VAL A 25 -4.39 -0.83 6.00
N ILE A 26 -3.70 -1.98 6.01
CA ILE A 26 -3.78 -2.95 4.93
C ILE A 26 -5.18 -3.59 4.83
N ALA A 27 -5.84 -3.87 5.96
CA ALA A 27 -7.21 -4.37 5.95
C ALA A 27 -8.20 -3.36 5.32
N ALA A 28 -8.04 -2.07 5.61
CA ALA A 28 -8.85 -1.02 5.00
C ALA A 28 -8.64 -0.93 3.48
N TYR A 29 -7.39 -1.05 3.01
CA TYR A 29 -7.09 -1.04 1.58
C TYR A 29 -7.54 -2.31 0.86
N ALA A 30 -7.46 -3.49 1.49
CA ALA A 30 -8.02 -4.72 0.96
C ALA A 30 -9.52 -4.59 0.70
N LYS A 31 -10.27 -4.08 1.68
CA LYS A 31 -11.71 -3.81 1.53
C LYS A 31 -11.99 -2.81 0.41
N ARG A 32 -11.12 -1.81 0.23
CA ARG A 32 -11.26 -0.84 -0.87
C ARG A 32 -10.99 -1.46 -2.23
N CYS A 33 -10.00 -2.35 -2.34
CA CYS A 33 -9.76 -3.11 -3.57
C CYS A 33 -10.96 -3.99 -3.95
N GLU A 34 -11.53 -4.69 -2.98
CA GLU A 34 -12.76 -5.49 -3.17
C GLU A 34 -13.93 -4.62 -3.66
N GLY A 35 -14.15 -3.47 -3.02
CA GLY A 35 -15.20 -2.52 -3.43
C GLY A 35 -15.02 -1.96 -4.84
N LEU A 36 -13.77 -1.86 -5.31
CA LEU A 36 -13.42 -1.46 -6.68
C LEU A 36 -13.38 -2.61 -7.68
N LYS A 37 -13.75 -3.84 -7.26
CA LYS A 37 -13.66 -5.07 -8.06
C LYS A 37 -12.23 -5.37 -8.54
N ALA A 38 -11.22 -4.91 -7.82
CA ALA A 38 -9.84 -5.28 -8.05
C ALA A 38 -9.58 -6.65 -7.43
N LYS A 39 -8.76 -7.47 -8.11
CA LYS A 39 -8.34 -8.76 -7.58
C LYS A 39 -7.12 -8.54 -6.71
N VAL A 40 -7.11 -9.08 -5.49
CA VAL A 40 -5.87 -9.14 -4.71
C VAL A 40 -4.90 -10.09 -5.43
N THR A 41 -3.82 -9.54 -5.97
CA THR A 41 -2.82 -10.25 -6.79
C THR A 41 -1.58 -10.64 -6.00
N GLY A 42 -1.34 -9.96 -4.88
CA GLY A 42 -0.22 -10.25 -3.99
C GLY A 42 -0.55 -9.83 -2.57
N ARG A 43 -0.28 -10.70 -1.60
CA ARG A 43 -0.22 -10.32 -0.20
C ARG A 43 1.11 -10.86 0.30
N LYS A 44 2.09 -10.00 0.51
CA LYS A 44 3.34 -10.49 1.11
C LYS A 44 3.09 -10.75 2.59
N ALA A 45 3.70 -11.80 3.10
CA ALA A 45 3.74 -12.05 4.53
C ALA A 45 4.28 -10.79 5.24
N PRO A 46 3.80 -10.49 6.46
CA PRO A 46 4.33 -9.39 7.24
C PRO A 46 5.86 -9.51 7.32
N GLU A 47 6.57 -8.50 6.84
CA GLU A 47 8.00 -8.39 7.03
C GLU A 47 8.21 -7.86 8.44
N GLN A 48 8.46 -8.78 9.36
CA GLN A 48 8.74 -8.46 10.75
C GLN A 48 10.24 -8.63 10.99
N THR A 49 10.90 -7.52 11.29
CA THR A 49 12.23 -7.54 11.93
C THR A 49 12.05 -7.05 13.37
N ASP A 50 13.05 -7.25 14.24
CA ASP A 50 12.96 -6.86 15.65
C ASP A 50 12.48 -5.41 15.86
N ASP A 51 12.84 -4.51 14.94
CA ASP A 51 12.52 -3.09 15.03
C ASP A 51 11.36 -2.61 14.15
N LYS A 52 10.76 -3.46 13.30
CA LYS A 52 9.73 -3.01 12.34
C LYS A 52 8.70 -4.08 12.00
N VAL A 53 7.45 -3.64 11.79
CA VAL A 53 6.38 -4.45 11.21
C VAL A 53 5.94 -3.79 9.90
N GLY A 54 6.20 -4.47 8.78
CA GLY A 54 5.76 -4.06 7.45
C GLY A 54 4.72 -5.02 6.88
N LEU A 55 3.65 -4.52 6.28
CA LEU A 55 2.69 -5.31 5.52
C LEU A 55 2.52 -4.75 4.11
N HIS A 56 2.28 -5.65 3.16
CA HIS A 56 2.12 -5.34 1.75
C HIS A 56 0.90 -6.01 1.14
N LEU A 57 0.21 -5.27 0.27
CA LEU A 57 -0.94 -5.72 -0.49
C LEU A 57 -0.86 -5.19 -1.91
N ASP A 58 -1.03 -6.06 -2.89
CA ASP A 58 -1.16 -5.72 -4.31
C ASP A 58 -2.57 -6.04 -4.80
N CYS A 59 -3.17 -5.09 -5.48
CA CYS A 59 -4.50 -5.20 -6.08
C CYS A 59 -4.42 -4.92 -7.58
N GLY A 60 -4.73 -5.93 -8.39
CA GLY A 60 -4.83 -5.82 -9.84
C GLY A 60 -6.20 -5.30 -10.30
N PHE A 61 -6.17 -4.25 -11.11
CA PHE A 61 -7.31 -3.62 -11.79
C PHE A 61 -7.25 -3.92 -13.29
N LYS A 62 -8.18 -4.75 -13.80
CA LYS A 62 -8.21 -5.18 -15.21
C LYS A 62 -6.82 -5.65 -15.71
N ARG A 63 -6.63 -5.85 -17.02
CA ARG A 63 -5.43 -6.53 -17.56
C ARG A 63 -4.10 -5.76 -17.40
N TYR A 64 -4.11 -4.49 -16.97
CA TYR A 64 -2.92 -3.64 -17.14
C TYR A 64 -2.60 -2.73 -15.96
N LEU A 65 -3.32 -2.74 -14.84
CA LEU A 65 -3.06 -1.83 -13.71
C LEU A 65 -2.95 -2.62 -12.40
N THR A 66 -1.97 -2.28 -11.57
CA THR A 66 -1.78 -2.83 -10.23
C THR A 66 -1.55 -1.70 -9.25
N ALA A 67 -2.23 -1.74 -8.11
CA ALA A 67 -1.95 -0.86 -6.97
C ALA A 67 -1.32 -1.65 -5.83
N GLY A 68 -0.14 -1.26 -5.41
CA GLY A 68 0.56 -1.77 -4.24
C GLY A 68 0.39 -0.83 -3.05
N PHE A 69 0.07 -1.39 -1.90
CA PHE A 69 -0.13 -0.71 -0.64
C PHE A 69 0.85 -1.29 0.36
N TYR A 70 1.75 -0.46 0.86
CA TYR A 70 2.72 -0.82 1.87
C TYR A 70 2.46 0.00 3.12
N ALA A 71 2.40 -0.66 4.28
CA ALA A 71 2.30 0.01 5.56
C ALA A 71 3.38 -0.55 6.48
N GLU A 72 4.22 0.31 7.02
CA GLU A 72 5.28 -0.08 7.96
C GLU A 72 5.22 0.74 9.23
N ARG A 73 5.58 0.14 10.36
CA ARG A 73 5.72 0.83 11.63
C ARG A 73 6.95 0.31 12.35
N LYS A 74 7.81 1.23 12.78
CA LYS A 74 8.91 0.90 13.69
C LYS A 74 8.39 0.69 15.10
N SER A 75 8.98 -0.23 15.87
CA SER A 75 8.61 -0.52 17.26
C SER A 75 8.67 0.71 18.18
N THR A 76 9.55 1.67 17.85
CA THR A 76 9.73 2.94 18.57
C THR A 76 8.83 4.08 18.07
N SER A 77 8.04 3.86 17.01
CA SER A 77 7.18 4.88 16.40
C SER A 77 5.71 4.69 16.78
N ALA A 78 5.03 5.79 17.09
CA ALA A 78 3.58 5.81 17.31
C ALA A 78 2.77 5.86 16.01
N VAL A 79 3.43 6.05 14.86
CA VAL A 79 2.79 6.18 13.55
C VAL A 79 3.30 5.11 12.58
N SER A 80 2.43 4.69 11.68
CA SER A 80 2.75 3.85 10.53
C SER A 80 3.02 4.74 9.32
N GLU A 81 4.12 4.49 8.63
CA GLU A 81 4.38 5.06 7.31
C GLU A 81 3.64 4.23 6.26
N VAL A 82 2.82 4.89 5.45
CA VAL A 82 2.01 4.23 4.42
C VAL A 82 2.47 4.72 3.07
N SER A 83 2.82 3.79 2.19
CA SER A 83 3.19 4.04 0.79
C SER A 83 2.18 3.36 -0.13
N LEU A 84 1.46 4.15 -0.91
CA LEU A 84 0.63 3.70 -2.03
C LEU A 84 1.45 3.80 -3.31
N ARG A 85 1.38 2.79 -4.18
CA ARG A 85 2.00 2.78 -5.50
C ARG A 85 1.00 2.27 -6.53
N VAL A 86 0.94 2.87 -7.72
CA VAL A 86 0.08 2.38 -8.82
C VAL A 86 0.89 2.28 -10.10
N TRP A 87 0.98 1.09 -10.70
CA TRP A 87 1.74 0.85 -11.92
C TRP A 87 0.97 0.09 -12.98
N GLY A 88 1.42 0.26 -14.23
CA GLY A 88 0.95 -0.53 -15.36
C GLY A 88 1.69 -1.86 -15.45
N MET A 89 1.02 -2.95 -15.82
CA MET A 89 1.69 -4.16 -16.30
C MET A 89 1.61 -4.14 -17.83
N GLU A 90 2.77 -4.13 -18.50
CA GLU A 90 2.87 -4.25 -19.97
C GLU A 90 2.33 -5.59 -20.47
#